data_AF-A0A961XQF4-F1
#
_entry.id   AF-A0A961XQF4-F1
#
_cell.length_a   1.000
_cell.length_b   1.000
_cell.length_c   1.000
_cell.angle_alpha   90.00
_cell.angle_beta   90.00
_cell.angle_gamma   90.00
#
_symmetry.space_group_name_H-M   'P 1'
#
loop_
_entity.id
_entity.type
_entity.pdbx_description
1 polymer ?
#
loop_
_entity_poly.entity_id
_entity_poly.type
_entity_poly.pdbx_seq_one_letter_code
_entity_poly.pdbx_strand_id
1 'polypeptide(L)'
;LEKGRIAAEQSSRNWGWVRQQGRDEAELPIMMESTRLWEELDRQTQGATGFQRTGVLYLASTRKELDALAAWLPIARRHGLDSRLL
;
A
#
# COMPACT_ATOMS: atom_id res chain seq x y z
N LEU A 1 -22.37 -7.47 13.99
CA LEU A 1 -22.35 -7.01 15.39
C LEU A 1 -20.90 -6.77 15.79
N GLU A 2 -20.60 -5.61 16.36
CA GLU A 2 -19.28 -5.23 16.91
C GLU A 2 -19.26 -5.61 18.41
N LYS A 3 -18.12 -6.11 18.91
CA LYS A 3 -18.00 -6.50 20.33
C LYS A 3 -17.86 -5.29 21.27
N GLY A 4 -17.31 -4.18 20.76
CA GLY A 4 -17.01 -2.98 21.53
C GLY A 4 -17.52 -1.70 20.87
N ARG A 5 -16.71 -0.63 20.91
CA ARG A 5 -16.99 0.61 20.19
C ARG A 5 -16.46 0.50 18.75
N ILE A 6 -17.26 0.93 17.78
CA ILE A 6 -16.84 0.99 16.37
C ILE A 6 -15.51 1.76 16.27
N ALA A 7 -14.59 1.19 15.49
CA ALA A 7 -13.24 1.69 15.28
C ALA A 7 -12.31 1.71 16.53
N ALA A 8 -12.70 1.24 17.71
CA ALA A 8 -11.88 1.39 18.93
C ALA A 8 -10.74 0.36 19.12
N GLU A 9 -10.56 -0.57 18.18
CA GLU A 9 -9.54 -1.64 18.24
C GLU A 9 -8.35 -1.34 17.32
N GLN A 10 -7.87 -2.31 16.52
CA GLN A 10 -6.71 -2.12 15.64
C GLN A 10 -6.94 -1.04 14.56
N SER A 11 -8.19 -0.83 14.13
CA SER A 11 -8.49 0.16 13.08
C SER A 11 -8.23 1.61 13.49
N SER A 12 -8.28 1.96 14.78
CA SER A 12 -7.90 3.31 15.26
C SER A 12 -6.42 3.46 15.59
N ARG A 13 -5.64 2.37 15.51
CA ARG A 13 -4.22 2.36 15.87
C ARG A 13 -3.29 2.11 14.68
N ASN A 14 -3.86 1.85 13.50
CA ASN A 14 -3.07 1.72 12.29
C ASN A 14 -2.44 3.07 11.91
N TRP A 15 -1.33 3.03 11.19
CA TRP A 15 -0.58 4.23 10.77
C TRP A 15 -1.06 4.79 9.41
N GLY A 16 -2.19 4.29 8.88
CA GLY A 16 -2.81 4.79 7.65
C GLY A 16 -2.17 4.35 6.33
N TRP A 17 -1.28 3.33 6.34
CA TRP A 17 -0.53 2.95 5.14
C TRP A 17 -1.28 1.95 4.25
N VAL A 18 -1.56 2.36 3.01
CA VAL A 18 -2.05 1.48 1.94
C VAL A 18 -0.90 1.27 0.94
N ARG A 19 -0.17 0.15 1.07
CA ARG A 19 1.05 -0.12 0.28
C ARG A 19 0.87 -1.29 -0.70
N GLN A 20 1.40 -1.10 -1.92
CA GLN A 20 1.55 -2.15 -2.93
C GLN A 20 3.01 -2.59 -3.08
N GLN A 21 3.98 -1.66 -2.95
CA GLN A 21 5.41 -1.97 -3.10
C GLN A 21 5.87 -2.99 -2.06
N GLY A 22 6.56 -4.05 -2.49
CA GLY A 22 7.13 -5.07 -1.61
C GLY A 22 6.09 -5.95 -0.92
N ARG A 23 4.89 -6.06 -1.49
CA ARG A 23 3.87 -7.05 -1.09
C ARG A 23 4.18 -8.41 -1.75
N ASP A 24 3.68 -9.47 -1.12
CA ASP A 24 3.65 -10.77 -1.78
C ASP A 24 2.82 -10.67 -3.07
N GLU A 25 3.22 -11.40 -4.12
CA GLU A 25 2.54 -11.34 -5.41
C GLU A 25 1.06 -11.74 -5.31
N ALA A 26 0.72 -12.70 -4.45
CA ALA A 26 -0.66 -13.14 -4.25
C ALA A 26 -1.52 -12.06 -3.57
N GLU A 27 -0.92 -11.13 -2.83
CA GLU A 27 -1.62 -10.00 -2.19
C GLU A 27 -1.84 -8.82 -3.15
N LEU A 28 -1.10 -8.73 -4.26
CA LEU A 28 -1.15 -7.56 -5.13
C LEU A 28 -2.53 -7.26 -5.70
N PRO A 29 -3.31 -8.23 -6.21
CA PRO A 29 -4.63 -7.95 -6.75
C PRO A 29 -5.57 -7.30 -5.73
N ILE A 30 -5.58 -7.78 -4.48
CA ILE A 30 -6.43 -7.20 -3.43
C ILE A 30 -5.91 -5.83 -2.97
N MET A 31 -4.59 -5.61 -2.94
CA MET A 31 -4.03 -4.30 -2.58
C MET A 31 -4.27 -3.23 -3.66
N MET A 32 -4.23 -3.62 -4.94
CA MET A 32 -4.58 -2.74 -6.07
C MET A 32 -6.04 -2.30 -5.98
N GLU A 33 -6.94 -3.26 -5.76
CA GLU A 33 -8.37 -2.96 -5.59
C GLU A 33 -8.65 -2.14 -4.33
N SER A 34 -7.98 -2.44 -3.21
CA SER A 34 -8.09 -1.64 -1.99
C SER A 34 -7.66 -0.20 -2.22
N THR A 35 -6.59 0.05 -2.97
CA THR A 35 -6.14 1.40 -3.33
C THR A 35 -7.21 2.14 -4.12
N ARG A 36 -7.80 1.49 -5.14
CA ARG A 36 -8.89 2.06 -5.94
C ARG A 36 -10.12 2.40 -5.08
N LEU A 37 -10.48 1.51 -4.15
CA LEU A 37 -11.61 1.71 -3.23
C LEU A 37 -11.36 2.87 -2.26
N TRP A 38 -10.13 3.07 -1.78
CA TRP A 38 -9.80 4.21 -0.92
C TRP A 38 -9.91 5.55 -1.65
N GLU A 39 -9.42 5.63 -2.89
CA GLU A 39 -9.59 6.83 -3.74
C GLU A 39 -11.08 7.15 -3.95
N GLU A 40 -11.87 6.12 -4.24
CA GLU A 40 -13.30 6.25 -4.43
C GLU A 40 -14.05 6.64 -3.14
N LEU A 41 -13.68 6.06 -2.01
CA LEU A 41 -14.29 6.37 -0.72
C LEU A 41 -13.99 7.81 -0.29
N ASP A 42 -12.76 8.28 -0.50
CA ASP A 42 -12.40 9.67 -0.23
C ASP A 42 -13.25 10.63 -1.06
N ARG A 43 -13.42 10.32 -2.36
CA ARG A 43 -14.30 11.08 -3.26
C ARG A 43 -15.74 11.08 -2.78
N GLN A 44 -16.28 9.93 -2.39
CA GLN A 44 -17.67 9.80 -1.91
C GLN A 44 -17.91 10.56 -0.61
N THR A 45 -16.88 10.65 0.24
CA THR A 45 -16.93 11.31 1.55
C THR A 45 -16.44 12.75 1.50
N GLN A 46 -16.29 13.33 0.30
CA GLN A 46 -15.86 14.72 0.10
C GLN A 46 -14.50 15.02 0.77
N GLY A 47 -13.58 14.08 0.71
CA GLY A 47 -12.22 14.22 1.26
C GLY A 47 -12.08 13.89 2.75
N ALA A 48 -13.13 13.40 3.41
CA ALA A 48 -13.10 13.19 4.85
C ALA A 48 -12.13 12.08 5.29
N THR A 49 -11.75 11.15 4.41
CA THR A 49 -10.76 10.11 4.75
C THR A 49 -9.33 10.66 4.75
N GLY A 50 -9.07 11.74 4.00
CA GLY A 50 -7.74 12.29 3.81
C GLY A 50 -6.81 11.38 3.01
N PHE A 51 -7.34 10.42 2.25
CA PHE A 51 -6.53 9.49 1.48
C PHE A 51 -5.76 10.21 0.37
N GLN A 52 -4.46 9.95 0.26
CA GLN A 52 -3.58 10.56 -0.75
C GLN A 52 -2.64 9.52 -1.35
N ARG A 53 -2.44 9.57 -2.66
CA ARG A 53 -1.51 8.68 -3.38
C ARG A 53 -0.16 9.37 -3.59
N THR A 54 0.76 9.15 -2.65
CA THR A 54 2.04 9.89 -2.59
C THR A 54 3.28 9.06 -2.93
N GLY A 55 3.11 7.76 -3.25
CA GLY A 55 4.22 6.83 -3.51
C GLY A 55 4.95 6.41 -2.23
N VAL A 56 5.94 5.53 -2.37
CA VAL A 56 6.78 5.08 -1.26
C VAL A 56 8.21 4.89 -1.74
N LEU A 57 9.18 5.20 -0.87
CA LEU A 57 10.61 5.04 -1.13
C LEU A 57 11.19 4.12 -0.05
N TYR A 58 11.87 3.06 -0.49
CA TYR A 58 12.68 2.21 0.38
C TYR A 58 14.15 2.50 0.16
N LEU A 59 14.91 2.51 1.25
CA LEU A 59 16.35 2.73 1.28
C LEU A 59 17.06 1.40 1.49
N ALA A 60 18.20 1.24 0.82
CA ALA A 60 19.12 0.13 1.01
C ALA A 60 20.49 0.70 1.41
N SER A 61 21.03 0.22 2.52
CA SER A 61 22.36 0.59 3.03
C SER A 61 23.45 -0.37 2.55
N THR A 62 23.05 -1.52 2.02
CA THR A 62 23.96 -2.54 1.50
C THR A 62 23.58 -3.00 0.11
N ARG A 63 24.56 -3.55 -0.62
CA ARG A 63 24.30 -4.15 -1.92
C ARG A 63 23.28 -5.30 -1.85
N LYS A 64 23.36 -6.11 -0.79
CA LYS A 64 22.43 -7.21 -0.54
C LYS A 64 20.98 -6.74 -0.42
N GLU A 65 20.74 -5.64 0.32
CA GLU A 65 19.41 -5.05 0.45
C GLU A 65 18.90 -4.48 -0.87
N LEU A 66 19.79 -3.81 -1.63
CA LEU A 66 19.46 -3.27 -2.94
C LEU A 66 19.07 -4.38 -3.92
N ASP A 67 19.82 -5.49 -3.94
CA ASP A 67 19.53 -6.64 -4.79
C ASP A 67 18.20 -7.32 -4.40
N ALA A 68 17.86 -7.37 -3.10
CA ALA A 68 16.57 -7.85 -2.65
C ALA A 68 15.40 -6.97 -3.12
N LEU A 69 15.55 -5.65 -3.08
CA LEU A 69 14.55 -4.72 -3.64
C LEU A 69 14.45 -4.86 -5.17
N ALA A 70 15.58 -5.00 -5.85
CA ALA A 70 15.66 -5.18 -7.30
C ALA A 70 14.94 -6.45 -7.76
N ALA A 71 15.06 -7.54 -7.00
CA ALA A 71 14.43 -8.82 -7.28
C ALA A 71 12.90 -8.76 -7.30
N TRP A 72 12.29 -7.74 -6.67
CA TRP A 72 10.84 -7.53 -6.67
C TRP A 72 10.32 -6.75 -7.90
N LEU A 73 11.18 -6.01 -8.62
CA LEU A 73 10.77 -5.22 -9.79
C LEU A 73 10.08 -6.03 -10.90
N PRO A 74 10.48 -7.28 -11.23
CA PRO A 74 9.75 -8.09 -12.21
C PRO A 74 8.29 -8.34 -11.81
N ILE A 75 8.03 -8.54 -10.51
CA ILE A 75 6.67 -8.71 -9.96
C ILE A 75 5.89 -7.41 -10.15
N ALA A 76 6.48 -6.28 -9.77
CA ALA A 76 5.88 -4.95 -9.93
C ALA A 76 5.43 -4.72 -11.39
N ARG A 77 6.30 -5.02 -12.35
CA ARG A 77 6.02 -4.86 -13.79
C ARG A 77 4.88 -5.74 -14.28
N ARG A 78 4.79 -7.01 -13.84
CA ARG A 78 3.68 -7.91 -14.20
C ARG A 78 2.32 -7.36 -13.78
N HIS A 79 2.28 -6.63 -12.67
CA HIS A 79 1.06 -6.02 -12.13
C HIS A 79 0.87 -4.56 -12.56
N GLY A 80 1.70 -4.04 -13.47
CA GLY A 80 1.59 -2.65 -13.97
C GLY A 80 1.94 -1.59 -12.91
N LEU A 81 2.70 -1.94 -11.88
CA LEU A 81 3.15 -1.00 -10.86
C LEU A 81 4.36 -0.21 -11.34
N ASP A 82 4.30 1.12 -11.17
CA ASP A 82 5.41 2.02 -11.49
C ASP A 82 6.45 2.02 -10.35
N SER A 83 7.30 1.01 -10.34
CA SER A 83 8.41 0.87 -9.39
C SER A 83 9.75 0.92 -10.15
N ARG A 84 10.67 1.74 -9.63
CA ARG A 84 12.02 1.92 -10.18
C ARG A 84 13.06 1.91 -9.08
N LEU A 85 14.25 1.42 -9.41
CA LEU A 85 15.45 1.69 -8.63
C LEU A 85 15.94 3.09 -8.97
N LEU A 86 16.40 3.82 -7.94
CA LEU A 86 16.93 5.17 -8.03
C LEU A 86 18.45 5.17 -7.89
#